data_AF-A0A5E4NNI0-F1
#
_entry.id   AF-A0A5E4NNI0-F1
#
_cell.length_a   1.000
_cell.length_b   1.000
_cell.length_c   1.000
_cell.angle_alpha   90.00
_cell.angle_beta   90.00
_cell.angle_gamma   90.00
#
_symmetry.space_group_name_H-M   'P 1'
#
loop_
_entity.id
_entity.type
_entity.pdbx_description
1 polymer ?
#
loop_
_entity_poly.entity_id
_entity_poly.type
_entity_poly.pdbx_seq_one_letter_code
_entity_poly.pdbx_strand_id
1 'polypeptide(L)'
;MGAFQCKSCQNGEDVTNIFGQHSTDGGERRRFIFGRHRGRSGSIKQTDSLVLQTLSVIKNLGLIDNGSEAPEALRKLHWLADDGDGWIQVVLSMIYVIPLDDPLSPALITVILDDCPLPDKETILKLSQMLDLSNKTPKHKTVDQHRNICVILGILADKLPGPSSIALLTKDTLTYLFNNMDLQVHPSIILFSLIALEKFAQIRENRFTIETFMKTGPLAMLSIFERLTGSDQPLYAQVGFCAEWLLDNIFVDNQRTLSYFNVSMEGVNAILNQEDASEYLKLGPSGLEARCDACSFESVRCTFQVDKGTWYYEVTILTSGVMQIGWSTRNSKFFNHEGYGIGDDEFSVAYDGCRQLVWHGARCTSCVSGRPWREGDTIGCLLRIETPSPTATFYLNGQIVASNDKIFQYAKSGFFAAASFMTFQQSRFNFGNKPFKYPPKGVKFSVMNKHGLLDGTEKTILPKRMRLELLGRQTADEDSCTICFDHKADVMLYPCKHEGYCKHCAQQLTLCPVCRQLIDRYQESIQLYQPLQSL
;
A
#
# COMPACT_ATOMS: atom_id res chain seq x y z
N MET A 1 0.79 5.37 11.31
CA MET A 1 -0.13 4.88 12.39
C MET A 1 -1.62 5.05 12.11
N GLY A 2 -2.05 5.97 11.22
CA GLY A 2 -3.47 6.33 11.04
C GLY A 2 -4.46 5.17 10.81
N ALA A 3 -4.05 4.12 10.07
CA ALA A 3 -4.90 2.94 9.81
C ALA A 3 -5.21 2.08 11.06
N PHE A 4 -4.46 2.27 12.15
CA PHE A 4 -4.61 1.48 13.38
C PHE A 4 -5.53 2.11 14.42
N GLN A 5 -5.82 3.40 14.32
CA GLN A 5 -6.40 4.19 15.42
C GLN A 5 -7.86 4.59 15.17
N CYS A 6 -8.68 4.56 16.23
CA CYS A 6 -9.97 5.26 16.30
C CYS A 6 -9.68 6.77 16.42
N LYS A 7 -10.18 7.60 15.50
CA LYS A 7 -9.76 9.02 15.37
C LYS A 7 -10.73 10.01 16.01
N SER A 8 -11.75 9.55 16.73
CA SER A 8 -12.78 10.44 17.28
C SER A 8 -12.41 11.08 18.63
N CYS A 9 -11.30 11.83 18.69
CA CYS A 9 -10.99 12.81 19.74
C CYS A 9 -9.99 13.87 19.22
N GLN A 10 -10.42 14.73 18.30
CA GLN A 10 -9.73 16.00 18.02
C GLN A 10 -10.75 17.14 18.13
N ASN A 11 -11.21 17.42 19.35
CA ASN A 11 -11.73 18.73 19.71
C ASN A 11 -10.89 19.22 20.88
N GLY A 12 -10.29 20.40 20.68
CA GLY A 12 -9.09 20.84 21.36
C GLY A 12 -9.22 21.18 22.84
N GLU A 13 -8.07 21.15 23.50
CA GLU A 13 -7.71 22.01 24.62
C GLU A 13 -6.18 22.12 24.67
N ASP A 14 -5.68 23.36 24.66
CA ASP A 14 -4.29 23.73 24.90
C ASP A 14 -3.83 23.22 26.27
N VAL A 15 -2.67 22.55 26.35
CA VAL A 15 -1.93 22.44 27.62
C VAL A 15 -0.43 22.64 27.38
N THR A 16 0.00 23.84 27.69
CA THR A 16 1.38 24.28 27.87
C THR A 16 2.11 23.53 28.99
N ASN A 17 3.42 23.35 28.81
CA ASN A 17 4.49 23.24 29.82
C ASN A 17 4.42 22.12 30.87
N ILE A 18 5.25 21.07 30.72
CA ILE A 18 6.13 20.55 31.80
C ILE A 18 7.40 19.93 31.19
N PHE A 19 8.47 20.70 31.02
CA PHE A 19 9.83 20.17 30.89
C PHE A 19 10.58 20.39 32.20
N GLY A 20 10.84 19.30 32.93
CA GLY A 20 11.82 19.23 34.01
C GLY A 20 13.11 18.62 33.49
N GLN A 21 14.20 19.38 33.57
CA GLN A 21 15.56 19.04 33.15
C GLN A 21 16.12 17.82 33.90
N HIS A 22 16.87 16.95 33.23
CA HIS A 22 18.00 16.25 33.86
C HIS A 22 19.15 15.95 32.88
N SER A 23 20.22 16.71 33.07
CA SER A 23 21.67 16.38 33.05
C SER A 23 22.22 15.28 32.14
N THR A 24 23.14 15.73 31.29
CA THR A 24 24.21 15.05 30.56
C THR A 24 25.15 14.22 31.44
N ASP A 25 25.57 13.03 31.00
CA ASP A 25 26.97 12.61 31.19
C ASP A 25 27.46 11.48 30.24
N GLY A 26 28.73 11.60 29.83
CA GLY A 26 29.71 10.52 29.67
C GLY A 26 29.58 9.48 28.56
N GLY A 27 30.37 9.64 27.50
CA GLY A 27 30.56 8.61 26.46
C GLY A 27 31.51 7.46 26.84
N GLU A 28 31.33 6.31 26.20
CA GLU A 28 32.38 5.30 26.03
C GLU A 28 32.11 4.44 24.77
N ARG A 29 32.97 4.58 23.75
CA ARG A 29 32.96 3.76 22.53
C ARG A 29 33.40 2.33 22.86
N ARG A 30 32.50 1.34 22.74
CA ARG A 30 32.88 -0.09 22.77
C ARG A 30 32.56 -0.76 21.44
N ARG A 31 33.63 -1.17 20.73
CA ARG A 31 33.59 -2.04 19.56
C ARG A 31 32.99 -3.40 19.96
N PHE A 32 31.87 -3.80 19.34
CA PHE A 32 31.28 -5.12 19.52
C PHE A 32 31.66 -6.06 18.36
N ILE A 33 32.36 -7.14 18.71
CA ILE A 33 32.64 -8.29 17.86
C ILE A 33 31.48 -9.28 18.04
N PHE A 34 30.78 -9.64 16.96
CA PHE A 34 29.65 -10.56 17.01
C PHE A 34 30.04 -11.97 16.54
N GLY A 35 29.96 -12.93 17.46
CA GLY A 35 29.99 -14.37 17.20
C GLY A 35 28.97 -15.09 18.10
N ARG A 36 28.20 -16.01 17.50
CA ARG A 36 27.08 -16.84 18.02
C ARG A 36 26.89 -17.02 19.55
N HIS A 37 25.62 -16.90 19.96
CA HIS A 37 24.95 -17.62 21.07
C HIS A 37 25.63 -17.68 22.45
N ARG A 38 26.41 -16.66 22.82
CA ARG A 38 26.74 -16.38 24.23
C ARG A 38 26.42 -14.91 24.54
N GLY A 39 25.39 -14.70 25.37
CA GLY A 39 25.03 -13.43 26.01
C GLY A 39 24.91 -12.22 25.08
N ARG A 40 23.75 -12.02 24.41
CA ARG A 40 23.40 -10.69 23.88
C ARG A 40 23.49 -9.66 25.01
N SER A 41 24.12 -8.51 24.75
CA SER A 41 24.25 -7.41 25.71
C SER A 41 22.89 -6.98 26.24
N GLY A 42 22.84 -6.38 27.44
CA GLY A 42 21.58 -5.94 28.06
C GLY A 42 20.77 -4.98 27.18
N SER A 43 21.46 -4.08 26.47
CA SER A 43 20.86 -3.11 25.54
C SER A 43 20.12 -3.80 24.37
N ILE A 44 20.71 -4.82 23.73
CA ILE A 44 20.08 -5.50 22.59
C ILE A 44 18.81 -6.24 23.03
N LYS A 45 18.84 -6.91 24.19
CA LYS A 45 17.66 -7.58 24.74
C LYS A 45 16.52 -6.60 25.05
N GLN A 46 16.86 -5.38 25.43
CA GLN A 46 15.88 -4.32 25.66
C GLN A 46 15.22 -3.88 24.34
N THR A 47 16.01 -3.65 23.27
CA THR A 47 15.45 -3.33 21.93
C THR A 47 14.59 -4.46 21.39
N ASP A 48 15.04 -5.71 21.52
CA ASP A 48 14.27 -6.91 21.17
C ASP A 48 12.90 -6.90 21.87
N SER A 49 12.87 -6.59 23.17
CA SER A 49 11.62 -6.49 23.94
C SER A 49 10.74 -5.34 23.49
N LEU A 50 11.31 -4.18 23.13
CA LEU A 50 10.54 -3.02 22.65
C LEU A 50 9.85 -3.32 21.31
N VAL A 51 10.55 -3.99 20.38
CA VAL A 51 9.96 -4.41 19.09
C VAL A 51 8.74 -5.33 19.31
N LEU A 52 8.86 -6.33 20.18
CA LEU A 52 7.78 -7.26 20.50
C LEU A 52 6.62 -6.59 21.26
N GLN A 53 6.92 -5.63 22.14
CA GLN A 53 5.89 -4.83 22.82
C GLN A 53 5.09 -4.00 21.81
N THR A 54 5.75 -3.36 20.85
CA THR A 54 5.08 -2.61 19.79
C THR A 54 4.15 -3.50 18.97
N LEU A 55 4.57 -4.73 18.61
CA LEU A 55 3.71 -5.71 17.95
C LEU A 55 2.44 -6.00 18.76
N SER A 56 2.61 -6.24 20.07
CA SER A 56 1.49 -6.53 20.97
C SER A 56 0.52 -5.35 21.11
N VAL A 57 1.02 -4.11 21.10
CA VAL A 57 0.18 -2.92 21.17
C VAL A 57 -0.58 -2.72 19.86
N ILE A 58 0.08 -2.86 18.71
CA ILE A 58 -0.55 -2.65 17.39
C ILE A 58 -1.73 -3.59 17.16
N LYS A 59 -1.63 -4.84 17.61
CA LYS A 59 -2.77 -5.79 17.60
C LYS A 59 -4.02 -5.27 18.30
N ASN A 60 -3.84 -4.44 19.32
CA ASN A 60 -4.89 -3.94 20.20
C ASN A 60 -5.26 -2.47 19.93
N LEU A 61 -4.62 -1.76 18.99
CA LEU A 61 -4.81 -0.32 18.77
C LEU A 61 -6.22 0.10 18.30
N GLY A 62 -7.10 -0.85 17.96
CA GLY A 62 -8.53 -0.61 17.73
C GLY A 62 -9.46 -0.93 18.91
N LEU A 63 -8.92 -1.37 20.05
CA LEU A 63 -9.68 -1.73 21.26
C LEU A 63 -9.42 -0.76 22.43
N ILE A 64 -8.43 0.13 22.30
CA ILE A 64 -7.98 1.04 23.35
C ILE A 64 -8.51 2.43 23.03
N ASP A 65 -9.42 2.92 23.86
CA ASP A 65 -10.18 4.18 23.71
C ASP A 65 -9.35 5.44 24.05
N ASN A 66 -8.02 5.33 24.17
CA ASN A 66 -7.18 6.43 24.63
C ASN A 66 -6.50 7.15 23.46
N GLY A 67 -6.85 8.42 23.32
CA GLY A 67 -6.38 9.32 22.27
C GLY A 67 -4.86 9.31 22.02
N SER A 68 -4.55 9.31 20.73
CA SER A 68 -3.52 10.11 20.05
C SER A 68 -2.02 10.00 20.39
N GLU A 69 -1.54 9.14 21.29
CA GLU A 69 -0.08 8.97 21.47
C GLU A 69 0.47 7.67 20.85
N ALA A 70 1.61 7.80 20.16
CA ALA A 70 2.38 6.65 19.71
C ALA A 70 2.70 5.73 20.91
N PRO A 71 2.59 4.40 20.78
CA PRO A 71 2.92 3.50 21.89
C PRO A 71 4.29 3.83 22.47
N GLU A 72 4.41 3.90 23.81
CA GLU A 72 5.66 4.26 24.48
C GLU A 72 6.86 3.41 24.02
N ALA A 73 6.62 2.14 23.69
CA ALA A 73 7.64 1.26 23.12
C ALA A 73 8.13 1.73 21.73
N LEU A 74 7.22 2.20 20.87
CA LEU A 74 7.55 2.75 19.55
C LEU A 74 8.36 4.04 19.67
N ARG A 75 7.95 4.95 20.56
CA ARG A 75 8.68 6.20 20.82
C ARG A 75 10.12 5.95 21.29
N LYS A 76 10.32 4.94 22.15
CA LYS A 76 11.66 4.52 22.58
C LYS A 76 12.49 3.94 21.44
N LEU A 77 11.87 3.17 20.53
CA LEU A 77 12.56 2.66 19.35
C LEU A 77 12.99 3.79 18.42
N HIS A 78 12.14 4.80 18.22
CA HIS A 78 12.49 5.99 17.43
C HIS A 78 13.64 6.77 18.06
N TRP A 79 13.58 7.01 19.37
CA TRP A 79 14.68 7.66 20.10
C TRP A 79 16.00 6.88 20.00
N LEU A 80 15.95 5.55 20.10
CA LEU A 80 17.14 4.71 19.87
C LEU A 80 17.65 4.81 18.43
N ALA A 81 16.81 5.13 17.46
CA ALA A 81 17.18 5.23 16.06
C ALA A 81 17.71 6.63 15.67
N ASP A 82 17.84 7.56 16.62
CA ASP A 82 18.35 8.92 16.38
C ASP A 82 19.83 8.96 16.00
N ASP A 83 20.61 7.93 16.36
CA ASP A 83 22.00 7.75 15.91
C ASP A 83 22.17 6.48 15.06
N GLY A 84 23.23 6.45 14.23
CA GLY A 84 23.44 5.37 13.27
C GLY A 84 23.64 3.98 13.88
N ASP A 85 24.27 3.87 15.05
CA ASP A 85 24.50 2.58 15.72
C ASP A 85 23.21 2.06 16.35
N GLY A 86 22.45 2.95 17.00
CA GLY A 86 21.15 2.64 17.54
C GLY A 86 20.11 2.30 16.47
N TRP A 87 20.15 2.99 15.32
CA TRP A 87 19.32 2.65 14.15
C TRP A 87 19.60 1.25 13.64
N ILE A 88 20.87 0.87 13.48
CA ILE A 88 21.27 -0.49 13.08
C ILE A 88 20.80 -1.51 14.13
N GLN A 89 20.90 -1.19 15.42
CA GLN A 89 20.42 -2.07 16.49
C GLN A 89 18.91 -2.32 16.37
N VAL A 90 18.09 -1.28 16.12
CA VAL A 90 16.65 -1.43 15.89
C VAL A 90 16.36 -2.32 14.67
N VAL A 91 17.06 -2.09 13.55
CA VAL A 91 16.92 -2.89 12.33
C VAL A 91 17.27 -4.36 12.55
N LEU A 92 18.40 -4.64 13.21
CA LEU A 92 18.81 -6.00 13.51
C LEU A 92 17.83 -6.68 14.47
N SER A 93 17.37 -5.98 15.52
CA SER A 93 16.34 -6.51 16.43
C SER A 93 15.08 -6.93 15.66
N MET A 94 14.58 -6.09 14.75
CA MET A 94 13.44 -6.45 13.88
C MET A 94 13.71 -7.72 13.07
N ILE A 95 14.90 -7.89 12.49
CA ILE A 95 15.27 -9.09 11.74
C ILE A 95 15.19 -10.35 12.61
N TYR A 96 15.65 -10.27 13.85
CA TYR A 96 15.82 -11.44 14.71
C TYR A 96 14.59 -11.82 15.55
N VAL A 97 13.69 -10.88 15.85
CA VAL A 97 12.58 -11.13 16.80
C VAL A 97 11.20 -11.11 16.18
N ILE A 98 11.02 -10.49 15.01
CA ILE A 98 9.70 -10.39 14.39
C ILE A 98 9.31 -11.75 13.78
N PRO A 99 8.22 -12.38 14.25
CA PRO A 99 7.91 -13.76 13.92
C PRO A 99 7.22 -13.90 12.55
N LEU A 100 7.33 -15.09 11.94
CA LEU A 100 6.76 -15.37 10.61
C LEU A 100 5.23 -15.55 10.63
N ASP A 101 4.70 -16.15 11.70
CA ASP A 101 3.33 -16.64 11.86
C ASP A 101 2.31 -15.55 12.25
N ASP A 102 2.79 -14.34 12.51
CA ASP A 102 1.94 -13.21 12.85
C ASP A 102 1.62 -12.35 11.60
N PRO A 103 0.33 -12.12 11.29
CA PRO A 103 -0.06 -11.39 10.09
C PRO A 103 0.34 -9.92 10.07
N LEU A 104 0.59 -9.32 11.25
CA LEU A 104 1.00 -7.92 11.34
C LEU A 104 2.52 -7.75 11.27
N SER A 105 3.29 -8.83 11.28
CA SER A 105 4.76 -8.77 11.32
C SER A 105 5.40 -7.94 10.21
N PRO A 106 5.07 -8.12 8.91
CA PRO A 106 5.60 -7.26 7.86
C PRO A 106 5.20 -5.79 8.02
N ALA A 107 3.95 -5.54 8.40
CA ALA A 107 3.42 -4.19 8.61
C ALA A 107 4.07 -3.49 9.81
N LEU A 108 4.42 -4.24 10.87
CA LEU A 108 5.16 -3.73 12.02
C LEU A 108 6.52 -3.17 11.61
N ILE A 109 7.25 -3.87 10.73
CA ILE A 109 8.54 -3.39 10.22
C ILE A 109 8.36 -2.04 9.54
N THR A 110 7.32 -1.91 8.70
CA THR A 110 6.97 -0.64 8.06
C THR A 110 6.68 0.44 9.09
N VAL A 111 5.84 0.17 10.10
CA VAL A 111 5.47 1.14 11.14
C VAL A 111 6.69 1.61 11.95
N ILE A 112 7.58 0.70 12.34
CA ILE A 112 8.77 1.08 13.10
C ILE A 112 9.68 1.97 12.24
N LEU A 113 9.93 1.59 10.99
CA LEU A 113 10.78 2.35 10.06
C LEU A 113 10.13 3.61 9.50
N ASP A 114 8.81 3.80 9.66
CA ASP A 114 8.11 4.90 9.00
C ASP A 114 8.59 6.26 9.50
N ASP A 115 8.66 6.38 10.83
CA ASP A 115 9.04 7.60 11.55
C ASP A 115 10.49 7.57 12.06
N CYS A 116 11.27 6.50 11.77
CA CYS A 116 12.70 6.50 12.06
C CYS A 116 13.44 7.51 11.16
N PRO A 117 14.50 8.18 11.67
CA PRO A 117 15.42 8.93 10.82
C PRO A 117 15.98 8.07 9.68
N LEU A 118 16.12 8.67 8.50
CA LEU A 118 16.74 7.98 7.37
C LEU A 118 18.24 7.79 7.63
N PRO A 119 18.79 6.59 7.43
CA PRO A 119 20.20 6.32 7.69
C PRO A 119 21.09 7.05 6.67
N ASP A 120 22.25 7.49 7.12
CA ASP A 120 23.29 8.01 6.22
C ASP A 120 23.99 6.88 5.44
N LYS A 121 24.84 7.26 4.50
CA LYS A 121 25.56 6.32 3.64
C LYS A 121 26.47 5.37 4.43
N GLU A 122 27.10 5.84 5.51
CA GLU A 122 27.99 5.01 6.33
C GLU A 122 27.20 3.94 7.08
N THR A 123 26.05 4.32 7.64
CA THR A 123 25.10 3.45 8.34
C THR A 123 24.56 2.38 7.39
N ILE A 124 24.20 2.74 6.15
CA ILE A 124 23.76 1.79 5.11
C ILE A 124 24.86 0.78 4.77
N LEU A 125 26.09 1.24 4.56
CA LEU A 125 27.22 0.35 4.23
C LEU A 125 27.53 -0.60 5.39
N LYS A 126 27.51 -0.08 6.62
CA LYS A 126 27.69 -0.88 7.83
C LYS A 126 26.60 -1.93 7.99
N LEU A 127 25.33 -1.55 7.80
CA LEU A 127 24.22 -2.50 7.77
C LEU A 127 24.46 -3.58 6.71
N SER A 128 24.77 -3.20 5.46
CA SER A 128 24.99 -4.15 4.37
C SER A 128 26.09 -5.17 4.69
N GLN A 129 27.18 -4.73 5.35
CA GLN A 129 28.24 -5.63 5.82
C GLN A 129 27.76 -6.56 6.93
N MET A 130 26.98 -6.05 7.88
CA MET A 130 26.44 -6.82 9.01
C MET A 130 25.37 -7.84 8.61
N LEU A 131 24.61 -7.56 7.54
CA LEU A 131 23.62 -8.50 7.00
C LEU A 131 24.28 -9.75 6.40
N ASP A 132 25.57 -9.68 6.01
CA ASP A 132 26.34 -10.79 5.44
C ASP A 132 25.57 -11.50 4.30
N LEU A 133 25.22 -10.73 3.26
CA LEU A 133 24.42 -11.17 2.12
C LEU A 133 25.25 -11.82 0.99
N SER A 134 26.58 -11.78 1.08
CA SER A 134 27.52 -12.23 0.03
C SER A 134 27.57 -13.76 -0.14
N ASN A 135 27.12 -14.52 0.85
CA ASN A 135 27.10 -15.98 0.81
C ASN A 135 25.86 -16.52 0.06
N LYS A 136 26.04 -17.54 -0.80
CA LYS A 136 25.00 -18.15 -1.70
C LYS A 136 23.66 -18.55 -1.04
N THR A 137 23.62 -18.58 0.27
CA THR A 137 22.44 -18.45 1.13
C THR A 137 23.07 -18.44 2.51
N PRO A 138 22.84 -17.43 3.36
CA PRO A 138 23.32 -17.47 4.73
C PRO A 138 22.77 -18.72 5.44
N LYS A 139 23.51 -19.85 5.45
CA LYS A 139 23.11 -21.17 5.99
C LYS A 139 22.76 -21.16 7.50
N HIS A 140 22.73 -20.00 8.12
CA HIS A 140 22.57 -19.77 9.54
C HIS A 140 21.37 -18.88 9.86
N LYS A 141 20.68 -18.34 8.86
CA LYS A 141 19.48 -17.52 9.06
C LYS A 141 18.22 -18.37 8.93
N THR A 142 17.23 -18.08 9.75
CA THR A 142 15.92 -18.74 9.73
C THR A 142 15.00 -18.13 8.67
N VAL A 143 13.86 -18.75 8.39
CA VAL A 143 12.90 -18.27 7.37
C VAL A 143 12.36 -16.88 7.71
N ASP A 144 12.01 -16.65 8.98
CA ASP A 144 11.61 -15.35 9.53
C ASP A 144 12.68 -14.28 9.30
N GLN A 145 13.95 -14.58 9.59
CA GLN A 145 15.05 -13.64 9.39
C GLN A 145 15.23 -13.28 7.92
N HIS A 146 15.19 -14.28 7.02
CA HIS A 146 15.26 -14.02 5.58
C HIS A 146 14.10 -13.16 5.10
N ARG A 147 12.87 -13.47 5.53
CA ARG A 147 11.66 -12.69 5.24
C ARG A 147 11.82 -11.25 5.72
N ASN A 148 12.24 -11.05 6.98
CA ASN A 148 12.40 -9.74 7.58
C ASN A 148 13.46 -8.90 6.86
N ILE A 149 14.58 -9.51 6.45
CA ILE A 149 15.61 -8.85 5.63
C ILE A 149 15.01 -8.34 4.32
N CYS A 150 14.25 -9.17 3.60
CA CYS A 150 13.64 -8.77 2.34
C CYS A 150 12.62 -7.63 2.51
N VAL A 151 11.79 -7.68 3.56
CA VAL A 151 10.86 -6.58 3.91
C VAL A 151 11.61 -5.27 4.15
N ILE A 152 12.67 -5.32 4.98
CA ILE A 152 13.48 -4.14 5.31
C ILE A 152 14.16 -3.58 4.07
N LEU A 153 14.78 -4.43 3.24
CA LEU A 153 15.38 -3.99 1.98
C LEU A 153 14.37 -3.29 1.06
N GLY A 154 13.14 -3.83 0.97
CA GLY A 154 12.08 -3.20 0.20
C GLY A 154 11.65 -1.84 0.75
N ILE A 155 11.45 -1.73 2.07
CA ILE A 155 11.08 -0.46 2.72
C ILE A 155 12.19 0.59 2.55
N LEU A 156 13.45 0.20 2.76
CA LEU A 156 14.59 1.10 2.57
C LEU A 156 14.72 1.53 1.11
N ALA A 157 14.51 0.62 0.16
CA ALA A 157 14.55 0.96 -1.26
C ALA A 157 13.48 2.00 -1.65
N ASP A 158 12.29 1.95 -1.02
CA ASP A 158 11.16 2.87 -1.22
C ASP A 158 11.40 4.24 -0.56
N LYS A 159 12.00 4.26 0.64
CA LYS A 159 12.20 5.48 1.45
C LYS A 159 13.51 6.23 1.15
N LEU A 160 14.57 5.53 0.75
CA LEU A 160 15.87 6.14 0.59
C LEU A 160 15.93 7.00 -0.69
N PRO A 161 16.55 8.20 -0.62
CA PRO A 161 16.84 8.99 -1.82
C PRO A 161 17.69 8.22 -2.82
N GLY A 162 17.57 8.56 -4.11
CA GLY A 162 18.23 7.89 -5.24
C GLY A 162 19.66 7.40 -4.95
N PRO A 163 20.62 8.29 -4.60
CA PRO A 163 22.01 7.89 -4.34
C PRO A 163 22.19 6.88 -3.20
N SER A 164 21.39 6.98 -2.14
CA SER A 164 21.45 6.07 -0.99
C SER A 164 20.84 4.71 -1.30
N SER A 165 19.72 4.68 -2.03
CA SER A 165 19.10 3.44 -2.50
C SER A 165 19.99 2.71 -3.51
N ILE A 166 20.68 3.44 -4.40
CA ILE A 166 21.70 2.89 -5.30
C ILE A 166 22.87 2.27 -4.51
N ALA A 167 23.32 2.92 -3.44
CA ALA A 167 24.38 2.39 -2.58
C ALA A 167 23.95 1.11 -1.84
N LEU A 168 22.66 0.96 -1.53
CA LEU A 168 22.11 -0.24 -0.89
C LEU A 168 21.99 -1.43 -1.86
N LEU A 169 21.74 -1.18 -3.15
CA LEU A 169 21.64 -2.21 -4.20
C LEU A 169 23.04 -2.70 -4.66
N THR A 170 23.79 -3.26 -3.72
CA THR A 170 25.09 -3.88 -4.03
C THR A 170 24.93 -5.16 -4.86
N LYS A 171 26.02 -5.64 -5.47
CA LYS A 171 26.04 -6.95 -6.15
C LYS A 171 25.62 -8.09 -5.21
N ASP A 172 25.99 -8.02 -3.94
CA ASP A 172 25.64 -9.02 -2.93
C ASP A 172 24.15 -8.95 -2.58
N THR A 173 23.60 -7.74 -2.39
CA THR A 173 22.15 -7.53 -2.21
C THR A 173 21.36 -8.11 -3.37
N LEU A 174 21.78 -7.82 -4.60
CA LEU A 174 21.11 -8.29 -5.81
C LEU A 174 21.20 -9.82 -5.95
N THR A 175 22.40 -10.38 -5.74
CA THR A 175 22.63 -11.83 -5.77
C THR A 175 21.81 -12.54 -4.69
N TYR A 176 21.71 -11.97 -3.49
CA TYR A 176 20.87 -12.48 -2.41
C TYR A 176 19.39 -12.53 -2.80
N LEU A 177 18.84 -11.42 -3.32
CA LEU A 177 17.43 -11.36 -3.74
C LEU A 177 17.12 -12.38 -4.84
N PHE A 178 18.02 -12.54 -5.83
CA PHE A 178 17.84 -13.54 -6.89
C PHE A 178 18.08 -14.98 -6.44
N ASN A 179 18.97 -15.24 -5.49
CA ASN A 179 19.14 -16.59 -4.94
C ASN A 179 17.90 -17.06 -4.16
N ASN A 180 17.09 -16.12 -3.65
CA ASN A 180 15.81 -16.45 -3.04
C ASN A 180 14.74 -16.84 -4.07
N MET A 181 14.95 -16.58 -5.36
CA MET A 181 14.01 -16.82 -6.45
C MET A 181 14.08 -18.26 -6.95
N ASP A 182 13.85 -19.23 -6.05
CA ASP A 182 13.83 -20.66 -6.33
C ASP A 182 12.57 -21.29 -5.71
N LEU A 183 11.88 -22.18 -6.42
CA LEU A 183 10.66 -22.85 -5.94
C LEU A 183 10.87 -23.69 -4.66
N GLN A 184 12.11 -24.05 -4.32
CA GLN A 184 12.46 -24.73 -3.07
C GLN A 184 12.59 -23.78 -1.88
N VAL A 185 12.69 -22.47 -2.12
CA VAL A 185 12.74 -21.44 -1.08
C VAL A 185 11.33 -21.19 -0.55
N HIS A 186 11.24 -20.90 0.76
CA HIS A 186 9.95 -20.63 1.39
C HIS A 186 9.22 -19.46 0.68
N PRO A 187 7.93 -19.61 0.30
CA PRO A 187 7.22 -18.63 -0.54
C PRO A 187 7.16 -17.21 0.02
N SER A 188 7.17 -17.05 1.35
CA SER A 188 7.24 -15.72 1.98
C SER A 188 8.55 -14.99 1.63
N ILE A 189 9.68 -15.69 1.57
CA ILE A 189 10.97 -15.10 1.19
C ILE A 189 10.96 -14.70 -0.29
N ILE A 190 10.41 -15.55 -1.17
CA ILE A 190 10.24 -15.25 -2.59
C ILE A 190 9.38 -13.99 -2.76
N LEU A 191 8.21 -13.96 -2.12
CA LEU A 191 7.27 -12.83 -2.17
C LEU A 191 7.93 -11.51 -1.80
N PHE A 192 8.59 -11.45 -0.64
CA PHE A 192 9.22 -10.21 -0.20
C PHE A 192 10.50 -9.88 -0.97
N SER A 193 11.15 -10.85 -1.62
CA SER A 193 12.24 -10.58 -2.56
C SER A 193 11.73 -9.93 -3.85
N LEU A 194 10.59 -10.40 -4.38
CA LEU A 194 9.90 -9.78 -5.51
C LEU A 194 9.50 -8.34 -5.21
N ILE A 195 8.88 -8.12 -4.05
CA ILE A 195 8.48 -6.77 -3.60
C ILE A 195 9.71 -5.89 -3.43
N ALA A 196 10.80 -6.38 -2.82
CA ALA A 196 12.02 -5.59 -2.69
C ALA A 196 12.61 -5.19 -4.05
N LEU A 197 12.65 -6.11 -5.03
CA LEU A 197 13.11 -5.82 -6.40
C LEU A 197 12.21 -4.76 -7.07
N GLU A 198 10.90 -4.82 -6.87
CA GLU A 198 9.97 -3.79 -7.33
C GLU A 198 10.32 -2.42 -6.75
N LYS A 199 10.52 -2.34 -5.43
CA LYS A 199 10.84 -1.10 -4.74
C LYS A 199 12.18 -0.51 -5.21
N PHE A 200 13.21 -1.33 -5.36
CA PHE A 200 14.47 -0.87 -5.96
C PHE A 200 14.30 -0.36 -7.39
N ALA A 201 13.47 -1.03 -8.20
CA ALA A 201 13.26 -0.67 -9.60
C ALA A 201 12.41 0.59 -9.81
N GLN A 202 11.87 1.22 -8.76
CA GLN A 202 11.29 2.55 -8.86
C GLN A 202 12.35 3.61 -9.23
N ILE A 203 13.61 3.40 -8.84
CA ILE A 203 14.75 4.23 -9.24
C ILE A 203 15.32 3.72 -10.56
N ARG A 204 15.48 4.63 -11.53
CA ARG A 204 15.87 4.30 -12.91
C ARG A 204 17.21 3.54 -12.99
N GLU A 205 18.23 3.99 -12.25
CA GLU A 205 19.57 3.41 -12.23
C GLU A 205 19.57 1.99 -11.63
N ASN A 206 18.79 1.80 -10.56
CA ASN A 206 18.58 0.50 -9.94
C ASN A 206 17.85 -0.45 -10.88
N ARG A 207 16.76 0.01 -11.52
CA ARG A 207 16.03 -0.77 -12.53
C ARG A 207 16.95 -1.25 -13.64
N PHE A 208 17.75 -0.36 -14.21
CA PHE A 208 18.72 -0.71 -15.25
C PHE A 208 19.73 -1.78 -14.77
N THR A 209 20.20 -1.66 -13.54
CA THR A 209 21.12 -2.62 -12.92
C THR A 209 20.45 -4.00 -12.75
N ILE A 210 19.22 -4.03 -12.26
CA ILE A 210 18.43 -5.26 -12.09
C ILE A 210 18.13 -5.92 -13.44
N GLU A 211 17.69 -5.15 -14.45
CA GLU A 211 17.43 -5.64 -15.80
C GLU A 211 18.69 -6.22 -16.45
N THR A 212 19.84 -5.56 -16.27
CA THR A 212 21.13 -6.05 -16.76
C THR A 212 21.51 -7.38 -16.09
N PHE A 213 21.25 -7.52 -14.79
CA PHE A 213 21.47 -8.77 -14.07
C PHE A 213 20.52 -9.87 -14.57
N MET A 214 19.24 -9.55 -14.81
CA MET A 214 18.24 -10.52 -15.30
C MET A 214 18.54 -11.08 -16.69
N LYS A 215 19.17 -10.29 -17.57
CA LYS A 215 19.63 -10.76 -18.90
C LYS A 215 20.63 -11.92 -18.82
N THR A 216 21.27 -12.12 -17.67
CA THR A 216 22.23 -13.22 -17.47
C THR A 216 21.60 -14.56 -17.07
N GLY A 217 20.25 -14.66 -17.04
CA GLY A 217 19.52 -15.91 -16.76
C GLY A 217 18.23 -15.81 -15.91
N PRO A 218 18.11 -14.86 -14.94
CA PRO A 218 16.97 -14.85 -14.01
C PRO A 218 15.59 -14.46 -14.56
N LEU A 219 15.47 -13.88 -15.76
CA LEU A 219 14.17 -13.45 -16.31
C LEU A 219 13.17 -14.62 -16.43
N ALA A 220 13.68 -15.80 -16.80
CA ALA A 220 12.88 -17.03 -16.91
C ALA A 220 12.20 -17.41 -15.58
N MET A 221 12.77 -17.04 -14.44
CA MET A 221 12.20 -17.36 -13.13
C MET A 221 10.92 -16.57 -12.84
N LEU A 222 10.82 -15.30 -13.26
CA LEU A 222 9.60 -14.51 -13.08
C LEU A 222 8.42 -15.13 -13.83
N SER A 223 8.65 -15.59 -15.06
CA SER A 223 7.62 -16.28 -15.86
C SER A 223 7.22 -17.65 -15.30
N ILE A 224 8.06 -18.28 -14.48
CA ILE A 224 7.69 -19.50 -13.73
C ILE A 224 6.78 -19.12 -12.57
N PHE A 225 7.13 -18.10 -11.79
CA PHE A 225 6.33 -17.65 -10.65
C PHE A 225 4.99 -17.07 -11.07
N GLU A 226 4.90 -16.38 -12.21
CA GLU A 226 3.64 -15.90 -12.81
C GLU A 226 2.60 -17.03 -12.95
N ARG A 227 3.02 -18.27 -13.21
CA ARG A 227 2.10 -19.43 -13.33
C ARG A 227 1.42 -19.81 -12.01
N LEU A 228 1.86 -19.23 -10.89
CA LEU A 228 1.26 -19.40 -9.59
C LEU A 228 0.08 -18.44 -9.35
N THR A 229 -0.17 -17.50 -10.28
CA THR A 229 -1.34 -16.62 -10.23
C THR A 229 -2.62 -17.47 -10.14
N GLY A 230 -3.52 -17.10 -9.23
CA GLY A 230 -4.75 -17.85 -9.01
C GLY A 230 -4.60 -19.18 -8.26
N SER A 231 -3.41 -19.53 -7.75
CA SER A 231 -3.22 -20.72 -6.90
C SER A 231 -4.22 -20.80 -5.74
N ASP A 232 -4.66 -22.01 -5.41
CA ASP A 232 -5.51 -22.30 -4.25
C ASP A 232 -4.75 -22.10 -2.93
N GLN A 233 -3.42 -22.15 -2.96
CA GLN A 233 -2.59 -21.85 -1.80
C GLN A 233 -2.35 -20.34 -1.72
N PRO A 234 -2.88 -19.63 -0.70
CA PRO A 234 -2.90 -18.17 -0.68
C PRO A 234 -1.52 -17.52 -0.83
N LEU A 235 -0.49 -18.08 -0.19
CA LEU A 235 0.85 -17.49 -0.24
C LEU A 235 1.52 -17.63 -1.63
N TYR A 236 1.32 -18.76 -2.32
CA TYR A 236 1.80 -18.92 -3.71
C TYR A 236 1.03 -18.02 -4.67
N ALA A 237 -0.26 -17.83 -4.43
CA ALA A 237 -1.08 -16.88 -5.16
C ALA A 237 -0.55 -15.44 -5.05
N GLN A 238 -0.08 -15.03 -3.86
CA GLN A 238 0.59 -13.72 -3.69
C GLN A 238 1.89 -13.64 -4.50
N VAL A 239 2.72 -14.70 -4.48
CA VAL A 239 3.95 -14.77 -5.29
C VAL A 239 3.64 -14.61 -6.78
N GLY A 240 2.64 -15.33 -7.29
CA GLY A 240 2.21 -15.23 -8.68
C GLY A 240 1.73 -13.83 -9.04
N PHE A 241 0.88 -13.24 -8.21
CA PHE A 241 0.39 -11.87 -8.39
C PHE A 241 1.55 -10.85 -8.48
N CYS A 242 2.52 -10.91 -7.57
CA CYS A 242 3.67 -9.99 -7.61
C CYS A 242 4.59 -10.22 -8.81
N ALA A 243 4.78 -11.47 -9.25
CA ALA A 243 5.55 -11.79 -10.44
C ALA A 243 4.86 -11.28 -11.72
N GLU A 244 3.55 -11.51 -11.84
CA GLU A 244 2.71 -10.98 -12.93
C GLU A 244 2.76 -9.44 -12.99
N TRP A 245 2.60 -8.79 -11.83
CA TRP A 245 2.68 -7.34 -11.69
C TRP A 245 4.02 -6.78 -12.19
N LEU A 246 5.14 -7.42 -11.80
CA LEU A 246 6.47 -7.01 -12.23
C LEU A 246 6.65 -7.14 -13.74
N LEU A 247 6.19 -8.24 -14.36
CA LEU A 247 6.33 -8.47 -15.80
C LEU A 247 5.46 -7.52 -16.64
N ASP A 248 4.31 -7.09 -16.12
CA ASP A 248 3.43 -6.14 -16.83
C ASP A 248 3.86 -4.67 -16.68
N ASN A 249 4.40 -4.30 -15.51
CA ASN A 249 4.60 -2.90 -15.13
C ASN A 249 6.06 -2.45 -15.09
N ILE A 250 6.99 -3.35 -14.72
CA ILE A 250 8.38 -2.99 -14.40
C ILE A 250 9.34 -3.66 -15.38
N PHE A 251 9.45 -4.98 -15.38
CA PHE A 251 10.40 -5.75 -16.20
C PHE A 251 9.73 -6.28 -17.47
N VAL A 252 9.29 -5.36 -18.31
CA VAL A 252 8.51 -5.66 -19.51
C VAL A 252 9.39 -6.32 -20.56
N ASP A 253 9.00 -7.54 -20.96
CA ASP A 253 9.55 -8.22 -22.12
C ASP A 253 8.63 -8.00 -23.33
N ASN A 254 9.16 -7.40 -24.40
CA ASN A 254 8.41 -7.15 -25.63
C ASN A 254 7.97 -8.43 -26.35
N GLN A 255 8.56 -9.58 -26.02
CA GLN A 255 8.15 -10.89 -26.55
C GLN A 255 7.02 -11.53 -25.74
N ARG A 256 6.73 -11.03 -24.54
CA ARG A 256 5.67 -11.53 -23.66
C ARG A 256 4.36 -10.79 -23.93
N THR A 257 3.28 -11.55 -24.10
CA THR A 257 1.92 -11.00 -24.11
C THR A 257 1.54 -10.52 -22.70
N LEU A 258 1.09 -9.27 -22.58
CA LEU A 258 0.66 -8.70 -21.30
C LEU A 258 -0.54 -9.46 -20.73
N SER A 259 -0.58 -9.59 -19.41
CA SER A 259 -1.52 -10.51 -18.73
C SER A 259 -2.99 -10.17 -18.99
N TYR A 260 -3.32 -8.88 -19.13
CA TYR A 260 -4.70 -8.45 -19.40
C TYR A 260 -5.26 -8.94 -20.74
N PHE A 261 -4.41 -9.33 -21.71
CA PHE A 261 -4.88 -10.00 -22.94
C PHE A 261 -5.17 -11.49 -22.74
N ASN A 262 -4.59 -12.10 -21.71
CA ASN A 262 -4.69 -13.54 -21.45
C ASN A 262 -5.85 -13.89 -20.50
N VAL A 263 -6.44 -12.90 -19.85
CA VAL A 263 -7.57 -13.10 -18.93
C VAL A 263 -8.89 -13.03 -19.69
N SER A 264 -9.69 -14.09 -19.57
CA SER A 264 -11.08 -14.07 -20.07
C SER A 264 -11.96 -13.20 -19.16
N MET A 265 -12.57 -12.19 -19.75
CA MET A 265 -13.59 -11.33 -19.12
C MET A 265 -15.02 -11.79 -19.46
N GLU A 266 -15.17 -13.00 -20.01
CA GLU A 266 -16.48 -13.59 -20.30
C GLU A 266 -17.30 -13.74 -19.01
N GLY A 267 -18.52 -13.21 -19.03
CA GLY A 267 -19.40 -13.26 -17.87
C GLY A 267 -18.97 -12.37 -16.69
N VAL A 268 -17.97 -11.50 -16.83
CA VAL A 268 -17.58 -10.50 -15.82
C VAL A 268 -18.17 -9.14 -16.17
N ASN A 269 -19.05 -8.61 -15.32
CA ASN A 269 -19.77 -7.35 -15.50
C ASN A 269 -19.76 -6.44 -14.27
N ALA A 270 -19.00 -6.79 -13.23
CA ALA A 270 -18.68 -5.93 -12.11
C ALA A 270 -17.26 -6.25 -11.66
N ILE A 271 -16.42 -5.23 -11.46
CA ILE A 271 -15.02 -5.36 -11.05
C ILE A 271 -14.65 -4.25 -10.06
N LEU A 272 -13.46 -4.31 -9.48
CA LEU A 272 -12.85 -3.18 -8.81
C LEU A 272 -12.55 -2.08 -9.82
N ASN A 273 -12.96 -0.84 -9.52
CA ASN A 273 -12.85 0.27 -10.44
C ASN A 273 -11.44 0.88 -10.37
N GLN A 274 -10.66 0.74 -11.43
CA GLN A 274 -9.31 1.33 -11.50
C GLN A 274 -9.35 2.87 -11.44
N GLU A 275 -10.43 3.50 -11.91
CA GLU A 275 -10.60 4.97 -11.86
C GLU A 275 -11.08 5.47 -10.49
N ASP A 276 -11.50 4.56 -9.61
CA ASP A 276 -11.96 4.86 -8.26
C ASP A 276 -11.20 4.01 -7.23
N ALA A 277 -9.88 4.02 -7.39
CA ALA A 277 -8.89 3.37 -6.54
C ALA A 277 -7.76 4.35 -6.18
N SER A 278 -7.16 4.18 -5.01
CA SER A 278 -5.96 4.92 -4.59
C SER A 278 -4.75 4.56 -5.47
N GLU A 279 -3.83 5.52 -5.62
CA GLU A 279 -2.81 5.51 -6.69
C GLU A 279 -1.78 4.36 -6.63
N TYR A 280 -1.55 3.77 -5.45
CA TYR A 280 -0.58 2.69 -5.26
C TYR A 280 -1.24 1.33 -5.09
N LEU A 281 -2.57 1.24 -5.12
CA LEU A 281 -3.26 -0.04 -5.11
C LEU A 281 -2.98 -0.80 -6.40
N LYS A 282 -2.59 -2.06 -6.26
CA LYS A 282 -2.35 -2.96 -7.39
C LYS A 282 -3.63 -3.73 -7.67
N LEU A 283 -4.20 -3.56 -8.86
CA LEU A 283 -5.30 -4.38 -9.35
C LEU A 283 -4.75 -5.43 -10.31
N GLY A 284 -5.19 -6.67 -10.14
CA GLY A 284 -4.89 -7.75 -11.09
C GLY A 284 -5.62 -7.55 -12.42
N PRO A 285 -5.18 -8.23 -13.50
CA PRO A 285 -5.71 -8.05 -14.86
C PRO A 285 -7.20 -8.36 -15.00
N SER A 286 -7.78 -9.17 -14.11
CA SER A 286 -9.23 -9.46 -14.09
C SER A 286 -10.07 -8.36 -13.44
N GLY A 287 -9.45 -7.39 -12.75
CA GLY A 287 -10.14 -6.42 -11.90
C GLY A 287 -10.80 -7.03 -10.66
N LEU A 288 -10.56 -8.30 -10.35
CA LEU A 288 -11.18 -9.03 -9.23
C LEU A 288 -10.20 -9.38 -8.12
N GLU A 289 -8.97 -8.87 -8.16
CA GLU A 289 -7.94 -9.09 -7.15
C GLU A 289 -7.21 -7.78 -6.88
N ALA A 290 -6.98 -7.46 -5.60
CA ALA A 290 -6.29 -6.26 -5.19
C ALA A 290 -5.21 -6.56 -4.15
N ARG A 291 -4.08 -5.88 -4.25
CA ARG A 291 -2.96 -5.93 -3.32
C ARG A 291 -2.42 -4.53 -3.02
N CYS A 292 -2.06 -4.27 -1.78
CA CYS A 292 -1.32 -3.07 -1.39
C CYS A 292 0.10 -3.45 -0.92
N ASP A 293 1.12 -2.80 -1.47
CA ASP A 293 2.51 -2.86 -0.99
C ASP A 293 3.08 -1.45 -0.71
N ALA A 294 2.20 -0.45 -0.62
CA ALA A 294 2.53 0.91 -0.18
C ALA A 294 2.40 1.03 1.34
N CYS A 295 2.99 2.07 1.93
CA CYS A 295 2.86 2.35 3.36
C CYS A 295 1.51 3.01 3.72
N SER A 296 0.84 3.62 2.74
CA SER A 296 -0.48 4.25 2.85
C SER A 296 -1.61 3.23 2.92
N PHE A 297 -2.79 3.70 3.34
CA PHE A 297 -4.00 2.88 3.44
C PHE A 297 -4.83 3.01 2.16
N GLU A 298 -4.52 2.17 1.18
CA GLU A 298 -5.05 2.25 -0.17
C GLU A 298 -6.49 1.72 -0.24
N SER A 299 -7.37 2.43 -0.95
CA SER A 299 -8.81 2.13 -1.00
C SER A 299 -9.30 1.95 -2.42
N VAL A 300 -10.41 1.22 -2.61
CA VAL A 300 -11.06 1.03 -3.90
C VAL A 300 -12.56 0.78 -3.75
N ARG A 301 -13.35 1.28 -4.71
CA ARG A 301 -14.76 0.91 -4.92
C ARG A 301 -14.92 0.03 -6.15
N CYS A 302 -15.96 -0.80 -6.18
CA CYS A 302 -16.34 -1.53 -7.39
C CYS A 302 -17.01 -0.61 -8.43
N THR A 303 -17.18 -1.10 -9.65
CA THR A 303 -17.83 -0.38 -10.74
C THR A 303 -19.36 -0.30 -10.64
N PHE A 304 -19.98 -1.14 -9.81
CA PHE A 304 -21.44 -1.26 -9.74
C PHE A 304 -22.06 -0.50 -8.56
N GLN A 305 -22.97 0.43 -8.86
CA GLN A 305 -23.75 1.18 -7.86
C GLN A 305 -25.01 0.44 -7.44
N VAL A 306 -25.32 0.48 -6.15
CA VAL A 306 -26.48 -0.13 -5.52
C VAL A 306 -27.35 0.95 -4.87
N ASP A 307 -28.59 1.09 -5.36
CA ASP A 307 -29.52 2.13 -4.88
C ASP A 307 -30.70 1.61 -4.07
N LYS A 308 -31.13 0.36 -4.28
CA LYS A 308 -32.30 -0.23 -3.60
C LYS A 308 -32.23 -1.75 -3.53
N GLY A 309 -33.00 -2.35 -2.63
CA GLY A 309 -33.10 -3.79 -2.49
C GLY A 309 -32.08 -4.39 -1.52
N THR A 310 -31.83 -5.69 -1.67
CA THR A 310 -30.84 -6.44 -0.89
C THR A 310 -29.77 -7.02 -1.80
N TRP A 311 -28.49 -6.77 -1.49
CA TRP A 311 -27.36 -7.14 -2.35
C TRP A 311 -26.28 -7.86 -1.57
N TYR A 312 -25.57 -8.78 -2.24
CA TYR A 312 -24.54 -9.59 -1.62
C TYR A 312 -23.32 -9.76 -2.53
N TYR A 313 -22.13 -9.76 -1.93
CA TYR A 313 -20.88 -10.15 -2.58
C TYR A 313 -19.97 -10.88 -1.59
N GLU A 314 -18.97 -11.59 -2.11
CA GLU A 314 -17.97 -12.30 -1.31
C GLU A 314 -16.56 -11.82 -1.60
N VAL A 315 -15.69 -11.90 -0.60
CA VAL A 315 -14.26 -11.62 -0.69
C VAL A 315 -13.47 -12.77 -0.09
N THR A 316 -12.53 -13.33 -0.85
CA THR A 316 -11.59 -14.34 -0.35
C THR A 316 -10.33 -13.66 0.17
N ILE A 317 -9.99 -13.95 1.43
CA ILE A 317 -8.86 -13.38 2.15
C ILE A 317 -7.59 -14.13 1.74
N LEU A 318 -6.58 -13.41 1.22
CA LEU A 318 -5.28 -14.02 0.87
C LEU A 318 -4.17 -13.69 1.88
N THR A 319 -4.38 -12.66 2.69
CA THR A 319 -3.52 -12.25 3.81
C THR A 319 -4.39 -11.91 5.01
N SER A 320 -3.96 -12.29 6.21
CA SER A 320 -4.78 -12.15 7.42
C SER A 320 -4.55 -10.86 8.23
N GLY A 321 -3.85 -9.87 7.66
CA GLY A 321 -3.58 -8.57 8.32
C GLY A 321 -4.73 -7.56 8.17
N VAL A 322 -4.45 -6.28 8.47
CA VAL A 322 -5.46 -5.21 8.54
C VAL A 322 -5.99 -4.84 7.16
N MET A 323 -7.28 -5.09 6.94
CA MET A 323 -8.06 -4.61 5.82
C MET A 323 -9.43 -4.19 6.35
N GLN A 324 -10.12 -3.31 5.64
CA GLN A 324 -11.48 -2.90 5.93
C GLN A 324 -12.33 -3.19 4.69
N ILE A 325 -13.28 -4.11 4.78
CA ILE A 325 -14.09 -4.56 3.64
C ILE A 325 -15.56 -4.29 3.91
N GLY A 326 -16.26 -3.60 3.01
CA GLY A 326 -17.68 -3.32 3.18
C GLY A 326 -18.31 -2.46 2.10
N TRP A 327 -18.97 -1.39 2.51
CA TRP A 327 -19.81 -0.57 1.64
C TRP A 327 -19.45 0.91 1.79
N SER A 328 -19.45 1.63 0.67
CA SER A 328 -19.12 3.05 0.62
C SER A 328 -19.94 3.75 -0.44
N THR A 329 -20.24 5.03 -0.25
CA THR A 329 -20.80 5.89 -1.29
C THR A 329 -19.71 6.73 -1.96
N ARG A 330 -20.02 7.41 -3.07
CA ARG A 330 -19.09 8.35 -3.72
C ARG A 330 -18.68 9.55 -2.84
N ASN A 331 -19.47 9.86 -1.82
CA ASN A 331 -19.16 10.95 -0.89
C ASN A 331 -18.05 10.60 0.10
N SER A 332 -17.74 9.30 0.23
CA SER A 332 -16.63 8.83 1.05
C SER A 332 -15.30 9.21 0.39
N LYS A 333 -14.44 9.89 1.14
CA LYS A 333 -13.14 10.41 0.66
C LYS A 333 -12.01 9.51 1.15
N PHE A 334 -11.14 9.10 0.23
CA PHE A 334 -9.95 8.31 0.56
C PHE A 334 -8.79 9.26 0.89
N PHE A 335 -8.49 9.46 2.17
CA PHE A 335 -7.24 10.12 2.58
C PHE A 335 -6.21 9.05 2.96
N ASN A 336 -5.71 8.34 1.94
CA ASN A 336 -4.83 7.18 2.07
C ASN A 336 -3.55 7.47 2.88
N HIS A 337 -2.92 8.63 2.68
CA HIS A 337 -1.72 9.04 3.43
C HIS A 337 -1.98 9.38 4.90
N GLU A 338 -3.18 9.86 5.21
CA GLU A 338 -3.64 10.09 6.59
C GLU A 338 -4.19 8.81 7.23
N GLY A 339 -4.22 7.71 6.48
CA GLY A 339 -4.74 6.42 6.89
C GLY A 339 -6.26 6.44 7.09
N TYR A 340 -7.01 7.20 6.29
CA TYR A 340 -8.47 7.10 6.21
C TYR A 340 -8.87 6.21 5.05
N GLY A 341 -9.58 5.13 5.38
CA GLY A 341 -10.15 4.18 4.43
C GLY A 341 -11.66 4.04 4.57
N ILE A 342 -12.19 2.90 4.11
CA ILE A 342 -13.61 2.57 4.19
C ILE A 342 -14.01 2.31 5.64
N GLY A 343 -14.99 3.04 6.14
CA GLY A 343 -15.46 3.00 7.53
C GLY A 343 -14.89 4.11 8.40
N ASP A 344 -13.95 4.91 7.88
CA ASP A 344 -13.36 6.04 8.62
C ASP A 344 -14.10 7.37 8.38
N ASP A 345 -15.26 7.33 7.70
CA ASP A 345 -16.17 8.46 7.49
C ASP A 345 -17.64 8.05 7.66
N GLU A 346 -18.54 9.03 7.65
CA GLU A 346 -19.99 8.84 7.80
C GLU A 346 -20.66 8.22 6.57
N PHE A 347 -19.97 8.14 5.44
CA PHE A 347 -20.47 7.71 4.15
C PHE A 347 -20.07 6.27 3.78
N SER A 348 -19.46 5.56 4.73
CA SER A 348 -18.96 4.20 4.55
C SER A 348 -19.06 3.36 5.83
N VAL A 349 -19.02 2.04 5.66
CA VAL A 349 -19.01 1.06 6.74
C VAL A 349 -18.20 -0.15 6.31
N ALA A 350 -17.32 -0.64 7.17
CA ALA A 350 -16.47 -1.78 6.86
C ALA A 350 -16.28 -2.71 8.05
N TYR A 351 -16.04 -3.97 7.73
CA TYR A 351 -15.58 -4.97 8.68
C TYR A 351 -14.06 -5.18 8.52
N ASP A 352 -13.37 -5.10 9.66
CA ASP A 352 -11.98 -5.52 9.81
C ASP A 352 -11.95 -6.85 10.56
N GLY A 353 -11.67 -7.93 9.83
CA GLY A 353 -11.59 -9.27 10.41
C GLY A 353 -10.26 -9.61 11.06
N CYS A 354 -9.22 -8.79 10.91
CA CYS A 354 -7.97 -8.97 11.67
C CYS A 354 -8.17 -8.55 13.12
N ARG A 355 -8.81 -7.39 13.33
CA ARG A 355 -9.10 -6.82 14.65
C ARG A 355 -10.49 -7.18 15.18
N GLN A 356 -11.34 -7.76 14.33
CA GLN A 356 -12.72 -8.11 14.64
C GLN A 356 -13.58 -6.89 15.03
N LEU A 357 -13.45 -5.83 14.23
CA LEU A 357 -14.09 -4.53 14.45
C LEU A 357 -14.95 -4.14 13.25
N VAL A 358 -16.07 -3.46 13.50
CA VAL A 358 -16.83 -2.74 12.48
C VAL A 358 -16.55 -1.25 12.59
N TRP A 359 -16.11 -0.65 11.49
CA TRP A 359 -15.74 0.75 11.36
C TRP A 359 -16.84 1.55 10.66
N HIS A 360 -17.21 2.69 11.25
CA HIS A 360 -18.09 3.71 10.66
C HIS A 360 -17.87 5.06 11.36
N GLY A 361 -17.73 6.15 10.60
CA GLY A 361 -17.55 7.50 11.17
C GLY A 361 -16.30 7.61 12.03
N ALA A 362 -15.20 6.98 11.61
CA ALA A 362 -13.93 6.87 12.35
C ALA A 362 -14.05 6.24 13.76
N ARG A 363 -15.18 5.58 14.03
CA ARG A 363 -15.46 4.84 15.27
C ARG A 363 -15.53 3.36 14.97
N CYS A 364 -15.12 2.55 15.94
CA CYS A 364 -15.19 1.10 15.84
C CYS A 364 -16.14 0.51 16.88
N THR A 365 -16.68 -0.66 16.57
CA THR A 365 -17.48 -1.47 17.49
C THR A 365 -17.06 -2.93 17.39
N SER A 366 -16.96 -3.61 18.52
CA SER A 366 -16.57 -5.02 18.57
C SER A 366 -17.62 -5.93 17.92
N CYS A 367 -17.15 -6.99 17.27
CA CYS A 367 -18.01 -7.99 16.68
C CYS A 367 -18.70 -8.87 17.73
N VAL A 368 -19.83 -9.46 17.34
CA VAL A 368 -20.70 -10.23 18.24
C VAL A 368 -20.19 -11.68 18.39
N SER A 369 -19.46 -12.18 17.40
CA SER A 369 -18.94 -13.54 17.34
C SER A 369 -17.78 -13.63 16.35
N GLY A 370 -16.82 -14.50 16.62
CA GLY A 370 -15.84 -14.95 15.63
C GLY A 370 -14.42 -15.12 16.17
N ARG A 371 -13.56 -15.66 15.32
CA ARG A 371 -12.10 -15.58 15.41
C ARG A 371 -11.60 -14.54 14.39
N PRO A 372 -10.36 -14.04 14.50
CA PRO A 372 -9.74 -13.31 13.41
C PRO A 372 -9.77 -14.11 12.10
N TRP A 373 -9.90 -13.43 10.96
CA TRP A 373 -9.81 -14.08 9.66
C TRP A 373 -8.44 -14.72 9.43
N ARG A 374 -8.39 -15.68 8.52
CA ARG A 374 -7.17 -16.39 8.11
C ARG A 374 -7.12 -16.47 6.59
N GLU A 375 -5.94 -16.75 6.05
CA GLU A 375 -5.83 -16.96 4.61
C GLU A 375 -6.75 -18.10 4.15
N GLY A 376 -7.48 -17.88 3.06
CA GLY A 376 -8.48 -18.82 2.52
C GLY A 376 -9.90 -18.67 3.08
N ASP A 377 -10.10 -17.87 4.13
CA ASP A 377 -11.44 -17.51 4.60
C ASP A 377 -12.20 -16.66 3.57
N THR A 378 -13.53 -16.68 3.66
CA THR A 378 -14.41 -15.90 2.81
C THR A 378 -15.27 -14.96 3.65
N ILE A 379 -15.16 -13.65 3.35
CA ILE A 379 -16.03 -12.61 3.90
C ILE A 379 -17.22 -12.42 2.99
N GLY A 380 -18.42 -12.46 3.57
CA GLY A 380 -19.66 -12.12 2.91
C GLY A 380 -20.16 -10.76 3.34
N CYS A 381 -20.55 -9.92 2.40
CA CYS A 381 -21.05 -8.57 2.66
C CYS A 381 -22.48 -8.45 2.11
N LEU A 382 -23.47 -8.37 3.00
CA LEU A 382 -24.88 -8.17 2.66
C LEU A 382 -25.28 -6.73 2.97
N LEU A 383 -25.88 -6.05 2.01
CA LEU A 383 -26.50 -4.73 2.22
C LEU A 383 -28.00 -4.83 1.95
N ARG A 384 -28.81 -4.54 2.96
CA ARG A 384 -30.26 -4.33 2.81
C ARG A 384 -30.54 -2.85 2.91
N ILE A 385 -31.07 -2.26 1.84
CA ILE A 385 -31.43 -0.83 1.79
C ILE A 385 -32.92 -0.64 2.14
N GLU A 386 -33.72 -1.70 2.05
CA GLU A 386 -35.17 -1.65 2.25
C GLU A 386 -35.57 -1.33 3.70
N THR A 387 -36.61 -0.51 3.83
CA THR A 387 -37.24 -0.14 5.10
C THR A 387 -38.23 -1.23 5.56
N PRO A 388 -38.49 -1.35 6.88
CA PRO A 388 -38.05 -0.51 7.99
C PRO A 388 -36.68 -0.87 8.58
N SER A 389 -35.97 -1.87 8.05
CA SER A 389 -34.76 -2.43 8.68
C SER A 389 -33.55 -2.45 7.73
N PRO A 390 -33.06 -1.28 7.27
CA PRO A 390 -31.86 -1.21 6.47
C PRO A 390 -30.64 -1.60 7.31
N THR A 391 -29.74 -2.40 6.76
CA THR A 391 -28.57 -2.90 7.50
C THR A 391 -27.46 -3.36 6.57
N ALA A 392 -26.22 -3.18 6.98
CA ALA A 392 -25.06 -3.85 6.43
C ALA A 392 -24.69 -5.00 7.37
N THR A 393 -24.72 -6.25 6.88
CA THR A 393 -24.41 -7.46 7.65
C THR A 393 -23.17 -8.13 7.05
N PHE A 394 -22.24 -8.50 7.93
CA PHE A 394 -20.98 -9.13 7.58
C PHE A 394 -20.95 -10.59 8.04
N TYR A 395 -20.43 -11.45 7.18
CA TYR A 395 -20.33 -12.89 7.39
C TYR A 395 -18.87 -13.34 7.27
N LEU A 396 -18.45 -14.28 8.11
CA LEU A 396 -17.19 -15.03 7.96
C LEU A 396 -17.54 -16.49 7.71
N ASN A 397 -17.21 -17.02 6.53
CA ASN A 397 -17.54 -18.38 6.10
C ASN A 397 -19.03 -18.74 6.30
N GLY A 398 -19.91 -17.77 6.00
CA GLY A 398 -21.37 -17.92 6.11
C GLY A 398 -21.95 -17.70 7.51
N GLN A 399 -21.13 -17.43 8.54
CA GLN A 399 -21.60 -17.09 9.88
C GLN A 399 -21.61 -15.58 10.08
N ILE A 400 -22.70 -15.02 10.62
CA ILE A 400 -22.79 -13.59 10.93
C ILE A 400 -21.76 -13.24 12.01
N VAL A 401 -20.89 -12.29 11.71
CA VAL A 401 -19.90 -11.76 12.66
C VAL A 401 -20.27 -10.37 13.15
N ALA A 402 -20.93 -9.58 12.30
CA ALA A 402 -21.31 -8.21 12.65
C ALA A 402 -22.48 -7.68 11.82
N SER A 403 -23.14 -6.62 12.31
CA SER A 403 -24.13 -5.84 11.57
C SER A 403 -24.10 -4.38 12.01
N ASN A 404 -24.37 -3.47 11.09
CA ASN A 404 -24.36 -2.03 11.34
C ASN A 404 -25.35 -1.32 10.41
N ASP A 405 -26.12 -0.38 10.94
CA ASP A 405 -27.13 0.39 10.23
C ASP A 405 -26.83 1.91 10.21
N LYS A 406 -25.74 2.36 10.84
CA LYS A 406 -25.42 3.77 11.05
C LYS A 406 -25.13 4.51 9.75
N ILE A 407 -24.56 3.83 8.74
CA ILE A 407 -24.36 4.39 7.40
C ILE A 407 -25.68 4.93 6.79
N PHE A 408 -26.82 4.33 7.16
CA PHE A 408 -28.12 4.76 6.65
C PHE A 408 -28.65 6.06 7.27
N GLN A 409 -27.97 6.61 8.28
CA GLN A 409 -28.26 7.94 8.80
C GLN A 409 -27.84 9.04 7.80
N TYR A 410 -26.83 8.75 6.97
CA TYR A 410 -26.20 9.70 6.05
C TYR A 410 -26.47 9.39 4.57
N ALA A 411 -26.71 8.13 4.22
CA ALA A 411 -26.97 7.71 2.84
C ALA A 411 -28.17 6.75 2.74
N LYS A 412 -28.99 6.90 1.70
CA LYS A 412 -30.13 6.01 1.41
C LYS A 412 -30.01 5.24 0.10
N SER A 413 -29.00 5.56 -0.71
CA SER A 413 -28.73 4.99 -2.04
C SER A 413 -27.27 5.29 -2.42
N GLY A 414 -26.82 4.85 -3.60
CA GLY A 414 -25.48 5.15 -4.09
C GLY A 414 -24.35 4.36 -3.44
N PHE A 415 -24.60 3.13 -3.01
CA PHE A 415 -23.61 2.28 -2.35
C PHE A 415 -22.81 1.45 -3.35
N PHE A 416 -21.53 1.25 -3.05
CA PHE A 416 -20.61 0.40 -3.80
C PHE A 416 -19.97 -0.58 -2.84
N ALA A 417 -19.67 -1.81 -3.30
CA ALA A 417 -18.72 -2.65 -2.60
C ALA A 417 -17.36 -1.93 -2.58
N ALA A 418 -16.71 -1.93 -1.42
CA ALA A 418 -15.48 -1.17 -1.23
C ALA A 418 -14.54 -1.88 -0.26
N ALA A 419 -13.25 -1.62 -0.40
CA ALA A 419 -12.24 -2.13 0.51
C ALA A 419 -11.06 -1.17 0.67
N SER A 420 -10.42 -1.23 1.84
CA SER A 420 -9.13 -0.59 2.13
C SER A 420 -8.12 -1.61 2.61
N PHE A 421 -6.87 -1.43 2.20
CA PHE A 421 -5.77 -2.37 2.39
C PHE A 421 -4.60 -1.68 3.05
N MET A 422 -4.16 -2.23 4.19
CA MET A 422 -2.86 -1.87 4.73
C MET A 422 -1.74 -2.47 3.86
N THR A 423 -0.52 -1.99 4.07
CA THR A 423 0.70 -2.57 3.49
C THR A 423 0.74 -4.11 3.59
N PHE A 424 1.16 -4.72 2.49
CA PHE A 424 1.30 -6.15 2.27
C PHE A 424 0.01 -6.98 2.34
N GLN A 425 -1.16 -6.35 2.20
CA GLN A 425 -2.44 -7.05 2.21
C GLN A 425 -3.01 -7.31 0.83
N GLN A 426 -3.72 -8.44 0.67
CA GLN A 426 -4.27 -8.90 -0.59
C GLN A 426 -5.61 -9.65 -0.42
N SER A 427 -6.54 -9.47 -1.35
CA SER A 427 -7.82 -10.19 -1.38
C SER A 427 -8.40 -10.31 -2.79
N ARG A 428 -9.29 -11.30 -2.98
CA ARG A 428 -10.05 -11.53 -4.24
C ARG A 428 -11.53 -11.29 -4.05
N PHE A 429 -12.15 -10.60 -5.00
CA PHE A 429 -13.55 -10.21 -4.97
C PHE A 429 -14.37 -11.10 -5.90
N ASN A 430 -15.50 -11.56 -5.40
CA ASN A 430 -16.52 -12.24 -6.17
C ASN A 430 -17.81 -11.40 -6.11
N PHE A 431 -18.10 -10.66 -7.17
CA PHE A 431 -19.34 -9.91 -7.35
C PHE A 431 -20.48 -10.78 -7.92
N GLY A 432 -20.25 -12.10 -7.99
CA GLY A 432 -21.16 -13.12 -8.48
C GLY A 432 -20.90 -13.54 -9.93
N ASN A 433 -19.68 -13.34 -10.44
CA ASN A 433 -19.23 -13.95 -11.70
C ASN A 433 -18.96 -15.46 -11.51
N LYS A 434 -18.64 -15.88 -10.29
CA LYS A 434 -18.57 -17.28 -9.86
C LYS A 434 -19.64 -17.55 -8.80
N PRO A 435 -20.13 -18.79 -8.65
CA PRO A 435 -21.02 -19.14 -7.54
C PRO A 435 -20.44 -18.74 -6.19
N PHE A 436 -21.27 -18.18 -5.31
CA PHE A 436 -20.87 -17.85 -3.94
C PHE A 436 -20.60 -19.11 -3.14
N LYS A 437 -19.54 -19.10 -2.34
CA LYS A 437 -19.11 -20.24 -1.51
C LYS A 437 -20.00 -20.40 -0.28
N TYR A 438 -20.43 -19.28 0.31
CA TYR A 438 -21.22 -19.22 1.54
C TYR A 438 -22.41 -18.23 1.43
N PRO A 439 -23.35 -18.45 0.50
CA PRO A 439 -24.49 -17.55 0.34
C PRO A 439 -25.34 -17.48 1.63
N PRO A 440 -25.88 -16.29 1.99
CA PRO A 440 -26.73 -16.12 3.16
C PRO A 440 -27.97 -17.02 3.13
N LYS A 441 -28.19 -17.78 4.21
CA LYS A 441 -29.33 -18.69 4.32
C LYS A 441 -30.61 -17.91 4.66
N GLY A 442 -31.71 -18.20 3.98
CA GLY A 442 -33.01 -17.61 4.27
C GLY A 442 -33.19 -16.14 3.88
N VAL A 443 -32.22 -15.55 3.16
CA VAL A 443 -32.28 -14.17 2.67
C VAL A 443 -32.29 -14.17 1.15
N LYS A 444 -33.27 -13.49 0.53
CA LYS A 444 -33.25 -13.21 -0.91
C LYS A 444 -32.36 -12.00 -1.17
N PHE A 445 -31.48 -12.10 -2.16
CA PHE A 445 -30.57 -11.02 -2.54
C PHE A 445 -30.32 -11.00 -4.04
N SER A 446 -29.95 -9.82 -4.54
CA SER A 446 -29.50 -9.55 -5.90
C SER A 446 -27.97 -9.65 -6.00
N VAL A 447 -27.50 -9.87 -7.23
CA VAL A 447 -26.09 -10.15 -7.53
C VAL A 447 -25.55 -9.10 -8.50
N MET A 448 -24.52 -8.35 -8.10
CA MET A 448 -23.98 -7.23 -8.89
C MET A 448 -23.62 -7.65 -10.32
N ASN A 449 -22.91 -8.76 -10.49
CA ASN A 449 -22.45 -9.22 -11.80
C ASN A 449 -23.60 -9.60 -12.77
N LYS A 450 -24.81 -9.90 -12.26
CA LYS A 450 -25.99 -10.17 -13.10
C LYS A 450 -26.67 -8.90 -13.60
N HIS A 451 -26.47 -7.78 -12.91
CA HIS A 451 -27.11 -6.50 -13.20
C HIS A 451 -26.13 -5.44 -13.72
N GLY A 452 -24.83 -5.66 -13.52
CA GLY A 452 -23.78 -4.79 -14.02
C GLY A 452 -23.64 -4.87 -15.53
N LEU A 453 -23.15 -3.78 -16.08
CA LEU A 453 -22.74 -3.64 -17.47
C LEU A 453 -21.39 -2.93 -17.41
N LEU A 454 -20.41 -3.47 -18.13
CA LEU A 454 -19.13 -2.82 -18.33
C LEU A 454 -18.87 -2.83 -19.83
N ASP A 455 -18.49 -1.69 -20.37
CA ASP A 455 -18.01 -1.63 -21.74
C ASP A 455 -16.59 -2.22 -21.87
N GLY A 456 -16.08 -2.35 -23.09
CA GLY A 456 -14.76 -2.95 -23.33
C GLY A 456 -13.62 -2.20 -22.65
N THR A 457 -13.74 -0.88 -22.50
CA THR A 457 -12.73 -0.05 -21.83
C THR A 457 -12.80 -0.21 -20.32
N GLU A 458 -13.99 -0.19 -19.73
CA GLU A 458 -14.22 -0.39 -18.30
C GLU A 458 -13.84 -1.79 -17.84
N LYS A 459 -13.97 -2.81 -18.70
CA LYS A 459 -13.54 -4.19 -18.40
C LYS A 459 -12.02 -4.37 -18.39
N THR A 460 -11.25 -3.40 -18.88
CA THR A 460 -9.81 -3.56 -19.06
C THR A 460 -9.03 -2.89 -17.95
N ILE A 461 -8.33 -3.70 -17.13
CA ILE A 461 -7.32 -3.19 -16.20
C ILE A 461 -6.00 -3.06 -16.94
N LEU A 462 -5.62 -1.82 -17.27
CA LEU A 462 -4.37 -1.56 -17.97
C LEU A 462 -3.19 -1.56 -16.98
N PRO A 463 -2.01 -2.07 -17.39
CA PRO A 463 -0.78 -1.87 -16.64
C PRO A 463 -0.57 -0.39 -16.32
N LYS A 464 -0.16 -0.08 -15.09
CA LYS A 464 -0.03 1.29 -14.55
C LYS A 464 0.78 2.19 -15.47
N ARG A 465 1.88 1.71 -16.05
CA ARG A 465 2.70 2.47 -17.00
C ARG A 465 1.91 2.93 -18.24
N MET A 466 1.12 2.03 -18.82
CA MET A 466 0.35 2.31 -20.04
C MET A 466 -0.79 3.27 -19.73
N ARG A 467 -1.43 3.09 -18.56
CA ARG A 467 -2.43 4.03 -18.08
C ARG A 467 -1.85 5.43 -17.88
N LEU A 468 -0.71 5.54 -17.20
CA LEU A 468 -0.05 6.84 -16.99
C LEU A 468 0.36 7.48 -18.32
N GLU A 469 0.81 6.71 -19.29
CA GLU A 469 1.08 7.20 -20.65
C GLU A 469 -0.19 7.70 -21.34
N LEU A 470 -1.33 7.00 -21.21
CA LEU A 470 -2.62 7.43 -21.77
C LEU A 470 -3.15 8.69 -21.10
N LEU A 471 -3.10 8.75 -19.76
CA LEU A 471 -3.48 9.94 -19.00
C LEU A 471 -2.57 11.11 -19.35
N GLY A 472 -1.25 10.90 -19.41
CA GLY A 472 -0.30 11.92 -19.82
C GLY A 472 -0.54 12.46 -21.23
N ARG A 473 -1.05 11.61 -22.14
CA ARG A 473 -1.50 12.03 -23.48
C ARG A 473 -2.85 12.75 -23.47
N GLN A 474 -3.72 12.47 -22.49
CA GLN A 474 -5.03 13.10 -22.33
C GLN A 474 -4.97 14.43 -21.55
N THR A 475 -3.98 14.61 -20.66
CA THR A 475 -3.76 15.83 -19.87
C THR A 475 -2.99 16.92 -20.60
N ALA A 476 -2.64 16.69 -21.87
CA ALA A 476 -2.02 17.70 -22.72
C ALA A 476 -2.99 18.10 -23.82
N ASP A 477 -3.94 18.99 -23.50
CA ASP A 477 -4.08 20.10 -24.44
C ASP A 477 -2.71 20.80 -24.33
N GLU A 478 -1.84 20.69 -25.36
CA GLU A 478 -0.48 21.25 -25.35
C GLU A 478 -0.48 22.75 -24.98
N ASP A 479 -1.64 23.36 -25.14
CA ASP A 479 -1.97 24.74 -24.86
C ASP A 479 -2.52 24.99 -23.44
N SER A 480 -2.55 24.04 -22.50
CA SER A 480 -3.15 24.22 -21.15
C SER A 480 -2.14 24.65 -20.07
N CYS A 481 -2.61 25.38 -19.05
CA CYS A 481 -1.81 25.92 -17.97
C CYS A 481 -1.27 24.80 -17.06
N THR A 482 0.04 24.81 -16.82
CA THR A 482 0.73 23.81 -16.00
C THR A 482 0.47 23.92 -14.50
N ILE A 483 -0.31 24.91 -14.05
CA ILE A 483 -0.66 25.10 -12.63
C ILE A 483 -2.09 24.63 -12.39
N CYS A 484 -3.07 25.18 -13.11
CA CYS A 484 -4.48 24.81 -12.90
C CYS A 484 -4.96 23.68 -13.81
N PHE A 485 -4.28 23.40 -14.93
CA PHE A 485 -4.71 22.46 -15.97
C PHE A 485 -6.10 22.75 -16.59
N ASP A 486 -6.73 23.88 -16.22
CA ASP A 486 -8.10 24.23 -16.62
C ASP A 486 -8.18 25.32 -17.70
N HIS A 487 -7.15 26.16 -17.83
CA HIS A 487 -7.15 27.34 -18.70
C HIS A 487 -5.98 27.32 -19.67
N LYS A 488 -6.11 27.98 -20.81
CA LYS A 488 -5.05 28.09 -21.81
C LYS A 488 -3.78 28.73 -21.22
N ALA A 489 -2.62 28.15 -21.47
CA ALA A 489 -1.29 28.69 -21.20
C ALA A 489 -0.97 29.80 -22.21
N ASP A 490 -1.41 31.02 -21.90
CA ASP A 490 -1.29 32.18 -22.78
C ASP A 490 -0.41 33.29 -22.21
N VAL A 491 0.40 32.99 -21.18
CA VAL A 491 1.24 33.98 -20.51
C VAL A 491 2.72 33.58 -20.47
N MET A 492 3.56 34.57 -20.76
CA MET A 492 5.01 34.53 -20.59
C MET A 492 5.46 35.39 -19.40
N LEU A 493 6.33 34.84 -18.54
CA LEU A 493 6.88 35.53 -17.35
C LEU A 493 8.20 36.24 -17.67
N TYR A 494 8.32 37.53 -17.36
CA TYR A 494 9.57 38.30 -17.54
C TYR A 494 10.32 38.52 -16.22
N PRO A 495 11.67 38.52 -16.24
CA PRO A 495 12.54 38.50 -17.43
C PRO A 495 12.93 37.09 -17.93
N CYS A 496 12.56 36.02 -17.23
CA CYS A 496 13.02 34.65 -17.53
C CYS A 496 12.43 34.02 -18.81
N LYS A 497 11.35 34.58 -19.35
CA LYS A 497 10.61 34.14 -20.53
C LYS A 497 10.04 32.72 -20.47
N HIS A 498 9.82 32.17 -19.28
CA HIS A 498 9.11 30.88 -19.15
C HIS A 498 7.61 31.05 -19.45
N GLU A 499 7.09 30.12 -20.23
CA GLU A 499 5.68 30.00 -20.66
C GLU A 499 5.01 28.80 -19.94
N GLY A 500 3.73 28.52 -20.25
CA GLY A 500 2.98 27.41 -19.65
C GLY A 500 1.95 27.83 -18.59
N TYR A 501 1.66 29.13 -18.46
CA TYR A 501 0.78 29.65 -17.41
C TYR A 501 -0.42 30.36 -18.02
N CYS A 502 -1.61 30.19 -17.45
CA CYS A 502 -2.73 31.07 -17.73
C CYS A 502 -2.58 32.37 -16.96
N LYS A 503 -3.28 33.41 -17.42
CA LYS A 503 -3.33 34.72 -16.74
C LYS A 503 -3.67 34.65 -15.25
N HIS A 504 -4.65 33.82 -14.87
CA HIS A 504 -5.10 33.74 -13.48
C HIS A 504 -4.00 33.19 -12.56
N CYS A 505 -3.36 32.09 -12.95
CA CYS A 505 -2.28 31.50 -12.17
C CYS A 505 -1.02 32.38 -12.18
N ALA A 506 -0.67 32.99 -13.31
CA ALA A 506 0.49 33.87 -13.41
C ALA A 506 0.42 35.08 -12.46
N GLN A 507 -0.77 35.63 -12.22
CA GLN A 507 -0.99 36.76 -11.30
C GLN A 507 -0.76 36.41 -9.83
N GLN A 508 -0.81 35.12 -9.46
CA GLN A 508 -0.58 34.66 -8.09
C GLN A 508 0.91 34.37 -7.82
N LEU A 509 1.77 34.47 -8.83
CA LEU A 509 3.19 34.15 -8.72
C LEU A 509 4.02 35.40 -8.46
N THR A 510 4.88 35.33 -7.45
CA THR A 510 5.96 36.31 -7.20
C THR A 510 7.30 35.84 -7.75
N LEU A 511 7.50 34.52 -7.84
CA LEU A 511 8.69 33.87 -8.37
C LEU A 511 8.28 32.89 -9.48
N CYS A 512 9.10 32.80 -10.53
CA CYS A 512 8.91 31.81 -11.59
C CYS A 512 9.02 30.39 -11.03
N PRO A 513 8.03 29.50 -11.21
CA PRO A 513 8.08 28.13 -10.72
C PRO A 513 9.23 27.30 -11.30
N VAL A 514 9.69 27.63 -12.51
CA VAL A 514 10.77 26.91 -13.21
C VAL A 514 12.14 27.30 -12.69
N CYS A 515 12.46 28.60 -12.68
CA CYS A 515 13.82 29.09 -12.40
C CYS A 515 13.95 29.86 -11.08
N ARG A 516 12.84 30.05 -10.34
CA ARG A 516 12.77 30.80 -9.08
C ARG A 516 13.21 32.27 -9.17
N GLN A 517 13.25 32.84 -10.38
CA GLN A 517 13.54 34.26 -10.59
C GLN A 517 12.31 35.12 -10.25
N LEU A 518 12.54 36.31 -9.68
CA LEU A 518 11.49 37.32 -9.46
C LEU A 518 10.81 37.70 -10.78
N ILE A 519 9.48 37.75 -10.74
CA ILE A 519 8.66 38.10 -11.89
C ILE A 519 8.44 39.61 -11.89
N ASP A 520 9.00 40.29 -12.89
CA ASP A 520 8.86 41.74 -13.04
C ASP A 520 7.52 42.10 -13.70
N ARG A 521 7.10 41.31 -14.69
CA ARG A 521 5.84 41.46 -15.42
C ARG A 521 5.47 40.17 -16.14
N TYR A 522 4.20 40.03 -16.46
CA TYR A 522 3.68 38.97 -17.32
C TYR A 522 3.14 39.58 -18.62
N GLN A 523 3.27 38.86 -19.74
CA GLN A 523 2.77 39.30 -21.04
C GLN A 523 1.92 38.20 -21.67
N GLU A 524 0.73 38.55 -22.13
CA GLU A 524 -0.12 37.64 -22.91
C GLU A 524 0.54 37.38 -24.27
N SER A 525 0.68 36.11 -24.63
CA SER A 525 1.22 35.68 -25.91
C SER A 525 0.21 36.00 -27.02
N ILE A 526 0.52 37.01 -27.84
CA ILE A 526 -0.29 37.34 -29.02
C ILE A 526 -0.05 36.24 -30.07
N GLN A 527 -1.08 35.45 -30.37
CA GLN A 527 -1.05 34.55 -31.52
C GLN A 527 -0.96 35.38 -32.82
N LEU A 528 0.23 35.47 -33.39
CA LEU A 528 0.43 35.93 -34.77
C LEU A 528 -0.10 34.85 -35.72
N TYR A 529 -1.41 34.83 -35.94
CA TYR A 529 -1.97 34.18 -37.13
C TYR A 529 -1.62 35.04 -38.35
N GLN A 530 -0.49 34.76 -38.99
CA GLN A 530 -0.33 35.07 -40.42
C GLN A 530 -0.94 33.90 -41.21
N PRO A 531 -2.01 34.10 -42.00
CA PRO A 531 -2.40 33.12 -42.98
C PRO A 531 -1.30 33.06 -44.04
N LEU A 532 -0.64 31.90 -44.19
CA LEU A 532 0.04 31.54 -45.42
C LEU A 532 -1.02 31.49 -46.53
N GLN A 533 -1.25 32.62 -47.19
CA GLN A 533 -1.90 32.64 -48.49
C GLN A 533 -0.91 32.07 -49.51
N SER A 534 -1.34 30.96 -50.11
CA SER A 534 -0.79 30.37 -51.31
C SER A 534 -0.37 31.40 -52.37
N LEU A 535 0.88 31.31 -52.82
CA LEU A 535 1.29 31.40 -54.23
C LEU A 535 2.70 30.81 -54.39
#